data_AF-A0A484GHJ9-F1
#
_entry.id   AF-A0A484GHJ9-F1
#
_cell.length_a   1.000
_cell.length_b   1.000
_cell.length_c   1.000
_cell.angle_alpha   90.00
_cell.angle_beta   90.00
_cell.angle_gamma   90.00
#
_symmetry.space_group_name_H-M   'P 1'
#
loop_
_entity.id
_entity.type
_entity.pdbx_description
1 polymer ?
#
loop_
_entity_poly.entity_id
_entity_poly.type
_entity_poly.pdbx_seq_one_letter_code
_entity_poly.pdbx_strand_id
1 'polypeptide(L)'
;PECPIPLLGRDLLGSLGAILQLGGPKQPLILILTETNQLEEQGPIPSHILHTVNPAVWDKGIPGKAINVQPVKISLKPEVAYSNKRQYPIKLEAKKGLQPLIHKFLRRGLLVLCQSPYSTPILPVVKPNREYRIVQDLRGVNDAVVPIHPLVANPY
;
A
#
# COMPACT_ATOMS: atom_id res chain seq x y z
N PRO A 1 14.08 13.20 26.52
CA PRO A 1 13.38 14.47 26.24
C PRO A 1 14.33 15.44 25.52
N GLU A 2 13.79 16.14 24.52
CA GLU A 2 14.44 17.14 23.65
C GLU A 2 15.30 16.62 22.48
N CYS A 3 14.63 16.36 21.35
CA CYS A 3 15.17 16.70 20.04
C CYS A 3 14.16 17.67 19.40
N PRO A 4 14.47 18.97 19.17
CA PRO A 4 13.41 19.96 18.94
C PRO A 4 12.96 20.11 17.47
N ILE A 5 13.59 19.47 16.49
CA ILE A 5 13.26 19.76 15.07
C ILE A 5 13.50 18.49 14.23
N PRO A 6 12.50 17.98 13.47
CA PRO A 6 12.77 16.96 12.47
C PRO A 6 13.74 17.55 11.43
N LEU A 7 14.91 16.91 11.28
CA LEU A 7 15.92 17.20 10.26
C LEU A 7 15.21 17.56 8.95
N LEU A 8 15.41 18.80 8.48
CA LEU A 8 14.76 19.44 7.33
C LEU A 8 14.18 18.43 6.34
N GLY A 9 12.89 18.14 6.48
CA GLY A 9 12.18 17.26 5.57
C GLY A 9 12.11 17.87 4.17
N ARG A 10 11.93 17.02 3.14
CA ARG A 10 11.78 17.45 1.73
C ARG A 10 10.79 18.61 1.60
N ASP A 11 9.67 18.55 2.31
CA ASP A 11 8.59 19.51 2.17
C ASP A 11 8.97 20.90 2.74
N LEU A 12 9.76 20.94 3.84
CA LEU A 12 10.29 22.19 4.40
C LEU A 12 11.41 22.77 3.52
N LEU A 13 12.27 21.92 2.96
CA LEU A 13 13.29 22.36 2.02
C LEU A 13 12.67 22.91 0.73
N GLY A 14 11.59 22.30 0.26
CA GLY A 14 10.79 22.79 -0.86
C GLY A 14 10.14 24.14 -0.56
N SER A 15 9.57 24.32 0.63
CA SER A 15 8.93 25.59 1.03
C SER A 15 9.91 26.74 1.18
N LEU A 16 11.13 26.44 1.64
CA LEU A 16 12.22 27.40 1.78
C LEU A 16 12.97 27.66 0.47
N GLY A 17 12.60 27.00 -0.63
CA GLY A 17 13.29 27.12 -1.92
C GLY A 17 14.74 26.68 -1.87
N ALA A 18 15.06 25.69 -1.03
CA ALA A 18 16.43 25.25 -0.81
C ALA A 18 17.03 24.64 -2.09
N ILE A 19 18.29 24.99 -2.36
CA ILE A 19 19.07 24.47 -3.47
C ILE A 19 20.11 23.51 -2.92
N LEU A 20 20.08 22.24 -3.35
CA LEU A 20 21.07 21.25 -2.99
C LEU A 20 22.15 21.18 -4.08
N GLN A 21 23.39 21.43 -3.71
CA GLN A 21 24.53 21.29 -4.60
C GLN A 21 25.33 20.05 -4.20
N LEU A 22 25.33 19.03 -5.06
CA LEU A 22 25.98 17.74 -4.86
C LEU A 22 27.15 17.60 -5.83
N GLY A 23 28.36 17.43 -5.32
CA GLY A 23 29.57 17.21 -6.14
C GLY A 23 30.72 18.15 -5.81
N GLY A 24 31.87 17.91 -6.43
CA GLY A 24 33.06 18.75 -6.29
C GLY A 24 33.03 20.00 -7.19
N PRO A 25 33.98 20.94 -7.02
CA PRO A 25 33.97 22.26 -7.67
C PRO A 25 34.01 22.23 -9.20
N LYS A 26 34.34 21.09 -9.81
CA LYS A 26 34.48 20.96 -11.27
C LYS A 26 33.18 20.56 -11.98
N GLN A 27 32.23 19.91 -11.32
CA GLN A 27 30.93 19.52 -11.87
C GLN A 27 29.87 19.34 -10.76
N PRO A 28 29.26 20.43 -10.27
CA PRO A 28 28.19 20.32 -9.29
C PRO A 28 26.85 19.94 -9.96
N LEU A 29 26.18 18.94 -9.41
CA LEU A 29 24.75 18.70 -9.65
C LEU A 29 23.96 19.64 -8.74
N ILE A 30 23.11 20.47 -9.34
CA ILE A 30 22.24 21.41 -8.63
C ILE A 30 20.83 20.84 -8.67
N LEU A 31 20.29 20.47 -7.51
CA LEU A 31 18.91 20.06 -7.32
C LEU A 31 18.13 21.23 -6.75
N ILE A 32 17.15 21.73 -7.50
CA ILE A 32 16.22 22.75 -7.01
C ILE A 32 15.03 22.03 -6.40
N LEU A 33 14.79 22.23 -5.10
CA LEU A 33 13.63 21.69 -4.42
C LEU A 33 12.49 22.70 -4.53
N THR A 34 11.52 22.42 -5.41
CA THR A 34 10.30 23.23 -5.55
C THR A 34 9.14 22.55 -4.85
N GLU A 35 8.28 23.31 -4.16
CA GLU A 35 6.98 22.80 -3.73
C GLU A 35 6.13 22.42 -4.96
N THR A 36 5.86 21.13 -5.13
CA THR A 36 4.99 20.61 -6.21
C THR A 36 3.51 20.74 -5.83
N ASN A 37 3.10 21.88 -5.28
CA ASN A 37 1.70 22.13 -4.90
C ASN A 37 0.82 22.56 -6.09
N GLN A 38 1.40 22.71 -7.27
CA GLN A 38 0.65 22.94 -8.49
C GLN A 38 0.60 21.65 -9.29
N LEU A 39 -0.63 21.17 -9.52
CA LEU A 39 -0.98 20.22 -10.58
C LEU A 39 -0.73 20.92 -11.92
N GLU A 40 0.52 21.22 -12.24
CA GLU A 40 0.87 21.54 -13.62
C GLU A 40 0.62 20.26 -14.43
N GLU A 41 -0.16 20.38 -15.50
CA GLU A 41 -0.23 19.34 -16.52
C GLU A 41 1.19 19.09 -17.01
N GLN A 42 1.82 18.05 -16.47
CA GLN A 42 3.18 17.70 -16.86
C GLN A 42 3.14 17.43 -18.35
N GLY A 43 3.88 18.24 -19.11
CA GLY A 43 4.12 17.98 -20.53
C GLY A 43 4.63 16.55 -20.74
N PRO A 44 4.53 16.02 -21.98
CA PRO A 44 4.90 14.65 -22.26
C PRO A 44 6.32 14.36 -21.75
N ILE A 45 6.45 13.27 -20.96
CA ILE A 45 7.73 12.85 -20.40
C ILE A 45 8.76 12.76 -21.54
N PRO A 46 9.93 13.41 -21.43
CA PRO A 46 10.94 13.38 -22.47
C PRO A 46 11.29 11.95 -22.89
N SER A 47 11.34 11.70 -24.20
CA SER A 47 11.55 10.37 -24.79
C SER A 47 12.80 9.66 -24.30
N HIS A 48 13.90 10.39 -24.09
CA HIS A 48 15.15 9.83 -23.56
C HIS A 48 15.00 9.21 -22.16
N ILE A 49 14.09 9.72 -21.33
CA ILE A 49 13.78 9.16 -20.01
C ILE A 49 12.97 7.88 -20.16
N LEU A 50 11.93 7.89 -21.02
CA LEU A 50 11.10 6.71 -21.28
C LEU A 50 11.92 5.52 -21.81
N HIS A 51 12.95 5.78 -22.62
CA HIS A 51 13.86 4.74 -23.12
C HIS A 51 14.85 4.21 -22.08
N THR A 52 15.13 4.99 -21.02
CA THR A 52 16.05 4.60 -19.94
C THR A 52 15.36 3.76 -18.87
N VAL A 53 14.03 3.92 -18.73
CA VAL A 53 13.25 3.27 -17.68
C VAL A 53 12.88 1.85 -18.10
N ASN A 54 13.17 0.85 -17.26
CA ASN A 54 12.68 -0.51 -17.47
C ASN A 54 11.17 -0.57 -17.16
N PRO A 55 10.27 -0.77 -18.14
CA PRO A 55 8.85 -0.79 -17.88
C PRO A 55 8.40 -2.01 -17.06
N ALA A 56 9.21 -3.05 -16.92
CA ALA A 56 8.85 -4.26 -16.19
C ALA A 56 8.81 -4.08 -14.67
N VAL A 57 9.50 -3.08 -14.12
CA VAL A 57 9.61 -2.86 -12.66
C VAL A 57 8.50 -1.96 -12.09
N TRP A 58 7.69 -1.34 -12.96
CA TRP A 58 6.65 -0.40 -12.55
C TRP A 58 5.26 -1.04 -12.52
N ASP A 59 4.38 -0.49 -11.69
CA ASP A 59 3.00 -0.96 -11.58
C ASP A 59 2.23 -0.69 -12.89
N LYS A 60 1.66 -1.76 -13.45
CA LYS A 60 0.80 -1.72 -14.65
C LYS A 60 -0.67 -1.99 -14.32
N GLY A 61 -1.04 -1.93 -13.04
CA GLY A 61 -2.35 -2.34 -12.54
C GLY A 61 -2.60 -3.85 -12.57
N ILE A 62 -1.56 -4.64 -12.90
CA ILE A 62 -1.53 -6.09 -12.80
C ILE A 62 -0.74 -6.43 -11.53
N PRO A 63 -1.35 -7.14 -10.56
CA PRO A 63 -0.64 -7.56 -9.36
C PRO A 63 0.60 -8.37 -9.71
N GLY A 64 1.76 -7.96 -9.17
CA GLY A 64 2.99 -8.74 -9.26
C GLY A 64 2.89 -10.04 -8.43
N LYS A 65 3.70 -11.04 -8.79
CA LYS A 65 3.84 -12.29 -8.04
C LYS A 65 5.32 -12.52 -7.74
N ALA A 66 5.65 -12.74 -6.47
CA ALA A 66 6.99 -13.19 -6.08
C ALA A 66 7.17 -14.64 -6.52
N ILE A 67 8.11 -14.89 -7.45
CA ILE A 67 8.34 -16.23 -8.05
C ILE A 67 9.34 -17.08 -7.25
N ASN A 68 10.27 -16.44 -6.53
CA ASN A 68 11.36 -17.10 -5.81
C ASN A 68 11.12 -17.19 -4.29
N VAL A 69 9.85 -17.10 -3.87
CA VAL A 69 9.46 -17.09 -2.45
C VAL A 69 8.46 -18.21 -2.21
N GLN A 70 8.67 -18.97 -1.14
CA GLN A 70 7.75 -20.03 -0.73
C GLN A 70 6.44 -19.41 -0.19
N PRO A 71 5.28 -20.09 -0.36
CA PRO A 71 4.04 -19.62 0.23
C PRO A 71 4.16 -19.42 1.75
N VAL A 72 3.62 -18.31 2.25
CA VAL A 72 3.63 -17.99 3.68
C VAL A 72 2.76 -18.99 4.43
N LYS A 73 3.33 -19.67 5.41
CA LYS A 73 2.62 -20.56 6.34
C LYS A 73 2.31 -19.80 7.61
N ILE A 74 1.04 -19.79 8.01
CA ILE A 74 0.57 -19.11 9.22
C ILE A 74 0.29 -20.16 10.30
N SER A 75 0.93 -20.02 11.45
CA SER A 75 0.72 -20.91 12.60
C SER A 75 -0.32 -20.32 13.56
N LEU A 76 -1.26 -21.15 14.01
CA LEU A 76 -2.26 -20.80 15.01
C LEU A 76 -1.78 -21.19 16.41
N LYS A 77 -2.18 -20.41 17.41
CA LYS A 77 -1.97 -20.74 18.83
C LYS A 77 -2.71 -22.05 19.17
N PRO A 78 -2.18 -22.86 20.10
CA PRO A 78 -2.88 -24.07 20.55
C PRO A 78 -4.23 -23.71 21.18
N GLU A 79 -5.22 -24.58 20.99
CA GLU A 79 -6.54 -24.53 21.65
C GLU A 79 -7.42 -23.30 21.36
N VAL A 80 -7.08 -22.49 20.35
CA VAL A 80 -7.92 -21.34 19.99
C VAL A 80 -9.15 -21.77 19.19
N ALA A 81 -10.33 -21.37 19.66
CA ALA A 81 -11.58 -21.55 18.93
C ALA A 81 -11.55 -20.79 17.59
N TYR A 82 -11.98 -21.45 16.53
CA TYR A 82 -12.01 -20.87 15.19
C TYR A 82 -12.90 -19.62 15.14
N SER A 83 -12.36 -18.50 14.63
CA SER A 83 -13.13 -17.28 14.43
C SER A 83 -14.12 -17.46 13.26
N ASN A 84 -15.37 -17.78 13.58
CA ASN A 84 -16.49 -17.72 12.64
C ASN A 84 -17.42 -16.57 13.02
N LYS A 85 -17.11 -15.38 12.48
CA LYS A 85 -17.92 -14.18 12.69
C LYS A 85 -18.87 -14.01 11.52
N ARG A 86 -20.17 -13.89 11.83
CA ARG A 86 -21.20 -13.62 10.83
C ARG A 86 -20.93 -12.28 10.15
N GLN A 87 -21.11 -12.25 8.83
CA GLN A 87 -21.05 -11.01 8.05
C GLN A 87 -22.08 -10.00 8.56
N TYR A 88 -21.62 -8.78 8.87
CA TYR A 88 -22.49 -7.67 9.22
C TYR A 88 -23.39 -7.29 8.03
N PRO A 89 -24.60 -6.77 8.28
CA PRO A 89 -25.46 -6.26 7.21
C PRO A 89 -24.72 -5.23 6.34
N ILE A 90 -24.65 -5.51 5.04
CA ILE A 90 -24.06 -4.59 4.04
C ILE A 90 -25.20 -3.95 3.24
N LYS A 91 -25.20 -2.61 3.15
CA LYS A 91 -26.12 -1.84 2.32
C LYS A 91 -26.03 -2.26 0.85
N LEU A 92 -27.15 -2.23 0.12
CA LEU A 92 -27.19 -2.64 -1.28
C LEU A 92 -26.24 -1.82 -2.16
N GLU A 93 -26.16 -0.51 -1.93
CA GLU A 93 -25.24 0.39 -2.64
C GLU A 93 -23.79 -0.07 -2.49
N ALA A 94 -23.36 -0.37 -1.26
CA ALA A 94 -22.02 -0.86 -0.98
C ALA A 94 -21.77 -2.23 -1.64
N LYS A 95 -22.76 -3.14 -1.66
CA LYS A 95 -22.65 -4.41 -2.39
C LYS A 95 -22.38 -4.18 -3.89
N LYS A 96 -23.14 -3.28 -4.52
CA LYS A 96 -22.96 -2.90 -5.93
C LYS A 96 -21.58 -2.27 -6.16
N GLY A 97 -21.15 -1.37 -5.27
CA GLY A 97 -19.84 -0.73 -5.35
C GLY A 97 -18.66 -1.70 -5.19
N LEU A 98 -18.82 -2.76 -4.40
CA LEU A 98 -17.79 -3.79 -4.20
C LEU A 98 -17.74 -4.84 -5.32
N GLN A 99 -18.84 -5.03 -6.06
CA GLN A 99 -18.96 -6.09 -7.06
C GLN A 99 -17.84 -6.08 -8.12
N PRO A 100 -17.49 -4.94 -8.76
CA PRO A 100 -16.42 -4.92 -9.76
C PRO A 100 -15.06 -5.34 -9.18
N LEU A 101 -14.80 -4.96 -7.92
CA LEU A 101 -13.55 -5.28 -7.24
C LEU A 101 -13.43 -6.78 -6.95
N ILE A 102 -14.50 -7.40 -6.46
CA ILE A 102 -14.56 -8.87 -6.25
C ILE A 102 -14.34 -9.62 -7.56
N HIS A 103 -15.01 -9.23 -8.64
CA HIS A 103 -14.83 -9.87 -9.95
C HIS A 103 -13.41 -9.71 -10.49
N LYS A 104 -12.79 -8.52 -10.32
CA LYS A 104 -11.38 -8.29 -10.67
C LYS A 104 -10.47 -9.23 -9.90
N PHE A 105 -10.67 -9.39 -8.60
CA PHE A 105 -9.84 -10.26 -7.76
C PHE A 105 -10.01 -11.74 -8.08
N LEU A 106 -11.23 -12.21 -8.34
CA LEU A 106 -11.51 -13.57 -8.79
C LEU A 106 -10.82 -13.86 -10.14
N ARG A 107 -10.97 -12.97 -11.12
CA ARG A 107 -10.34 -13.11 -12.46
C ARG A 107 -8.81 -13.18 -12.37
N ARG A 108 -8.21 -12.46 -11.42
CA ARG A 108 -6.77 -12.42 -11.19
C ARG A 108 -6.27 -13.56 -10.29
N GLY A 109 -7.16 -14.38 -9.74
CA GLY A 109 -6.79 -15.45 -8.80
C GLY A 109 -6.33 -14.96 -7.43
N LEU A 110 -6.61 -13.70 -7.08
CA LEU A 110 -6.33 -13.15 -5.74
C LEU A 110 -7.36 -13.60 -4.71
N LEU A 111 -8.59 -13.85 -5.16
CA LEU A 111 -9.64 -14.49 -4.39
C LEU A 111 -9.99 -15.82 -5.06
N VAL A 112 -10.31 -16.81 -4.24
CA VAL A 112 -10.77 -18.13 -4.68
C VAL A 112 -12.03 -18.48 -3.89
N LEU A 113 -13.01 -19.09 -4.55
CA LEU A 113 -14.18 -19.63 -3.87
C LEU A 113 -13.75 -20.81 -3.00
N CYS A 114 -14.11 -20.77 -1.72
CA CYS A 114 -13.78 -21.84 -0.78
C CYS A 114 -14.92 -22.08 0.20
N GLN A 115 -14.93 -23.27 0.80
CA GLN A 115 -15.72 -23.58 1.97
C GLN A 115 -14.78 -23.63 3.15
N SER A 116 -14.92 -22.67 4.06
CA SER A 116 -14.04 -22.50 5.20
C SER A 116 -14.87 -22.49 6.48
N PRO A 117 -14.43 -23.17 7.55
CA PRO A 117 -15.04 -23.02 8.87
C PRO A 117 -14.75 -21.63 9.49
N TYR A 118 -13.84 -20.87 8.88
CA TYR A 118 -13.45 -19.53 9.30
C TYR A 118 -14.14 -18.47 8.44
N SER A 119 -14.66 -17.43 9.09
CA SER A 119 -15.28 -16.30 8.41
C SER A 119 -14.97 -15.00 9.15
N THR A 120 -14.53 -13.99 8.40
CA THR A 120 -14.32 -12.63 8.90
C THR A 120 -15.24 -11.66 8.15
N PRO A 121 -15.88 -10.71 8.85
CA PRO A 121 -16.74 -9.75 8.20
C PRO A 121 -15.93 -8.81 7.29
N ILE A 122 -16.50 -8.55 6.11
CA ILE A 122 -16.05 -7.50 5.20
C ILE A 122 -16.75 -6.19 5.55
N LEU A 123 -15.98 -5.13 5.60
CA LEU A 123 -16.37 -3.75 5.80
C LEU A 123 -16.18 -2.98 4.47
N PRO A 124 -17.27 -2.50 3.85
CA PRO A 124 -17.16 -1.56 2.73
C PRO A 124 -16.71 -0.19 3.26
N VAL A 125 -15.65 0.36 2.68
CA VAL A 125 -15.19 1.72 3.00
C VAL A 125 -15.19 2.56 1.74
N VAL A 126 -15.79 3.74 1.82
CA VAL A 126 -15.81 4.72 0.71
C VAL A 126 -14.50 5.50 0.73
N LYS A 127 -13.84 5.60 -0.42
CA LYS A 127 -12.65 6.44 -0.64
C LYS A 127 -13.06 7.89 -0.96
N PRO A 128 -12.13 8.86 -0.87
CA PRO A 128 -12.42 10.25 -1.28
C PRO A 128 -12.92 10.39 -2.73
N ASN A 129 -12.49 9.52 -3.63
CA ASN A 129 -12.96 9.46 -5.02
C ASN A 129 -14.32 8.76 -5.20
N ARG A 130 -15.05 8.51 -4.10
CA ARG A 130 -16.37 7.83 -4.04
C ARG A 130 -16.37 6.36 -4.46
N GLU A 131 -15.22 5.76 -4.71
CA GLU A 131 -15.11 4.31 -4.92
C GLU A 131 -15.20 3.55 -3.59
N TYR A 132 -15.65 2.31 -3.65
CA TYR A 132 -15.60 1.41 -2.50
C TYR A 132 -14.30 0.60 -2.47
N ARG A 133 -13.79 0.35 -1.27
CA ARG A 133 -12.72 -0.62 -0.98
C ARG A 133 -13.20 -1.67 0.03
N ILE A 134 -12.58 -2.85 -0.03
CA ILE A 134 -12.80 -3.95 0.90
C ILE A 134 -11.82 -3.78 2.07
N VAL A 135 -12.33 -3.83 3.28
CA VAL A 135 -11.54 -4.00 4.50
C VAL A 135 -12.07 -5.24 5.22
N GLN A 136 -11.21 -6.14 5.67
CA GLN A 136 -11.62 -7.29 6.48
C GLN A 136 -11.34 -7.01 7.96
N ASP A 137 -12.29 -7.35 8.82
CA ASP A 137 -12.06 -7.35 10.26
C ASP A 137 -11.30 -8.60 10.67
N LEU A 138 -9.97 -8.49 10.66
CA LEU A 138 -9.04 -9.58 10.99
C LEU A 138 -8.73 -9.69 12.48
N ARG A 139 -9.38 -8.94 13.38
CA ARG A 139 -9.06 -8.97 14.83
C ARG A 139 -9.09 -10.39 15.41
N GLY A 140 -10.17 -11.12 15.13
CA GLY A 140 -10.29 -12.51 15.61
C GLY A 140 -9.28 -13.48 15.00
N VAL A 141 -8.78 -13.18 13.79
CA VAL A 141 -7.69 -13.96 13.17
C VAL A 141 -6.37 -13.62 13.84
N ASN A 142 -6.07 -12.34 14.03
CA ASN A 142 -4.84 -11.87 14.67
C ASN A 142 -4.70 -12.40 16.10
N ASP A 143 -5.80 -12.46 16.86
CA ASP A 143 -5.80 -13.02 18.22
C ASP A 143 -5.44 -14.52 18.23
N ALA A 144 -5.83 -15.26 17.18
CA ALA A 144 -5.59 -16.70 17.04
C ALA A 144 -4.21 -17.04 16.46
N VAL A 145 -3.57 -16.14 15.74
CA VAL A 145 -2.27 -16.36 15.10
C VAL A 145 -1.13 -16.24 16.11
N VAL A 146 -0.12 -17.10 16.00
CA VAL A 146 1.11 -17.00 16.80
C VAL A 146 1.87 -15.74 16.38
N PRO A 147 2.18 -14.81 17.31
CA PRO A 147 2.91 -13.61 16.96
C PRO A 147 4.35 -13.94 16.55
N ILE A 148 4.85 -13.22 15.55
CA ILE A 148 6.25 -13.26 15.14
C ILE A 148 6.99 -12.04 15.67
N HIS A 149 8.25 -12.21 16.05
CA HIS A 149 9.09 -11.08 16.46
C HIS A 149 9.29 -10.13 15.26
N PRO A 150 9.01 -8.82 15.40
CA PRO A 150 9.24 -7.87 14.32
C PRO A 150 10.73 -7.75 14.04
N LEU A 151 11.15 -8.01 12.80
CA LEU A 151 12.53 -7.81 12.35
C LEU A 151 12.78 -6.38 11.83
N VAL A 152 11.77 -5.53 11.89
CA VAL A 152 11.83 -4.13 11.48
C VAL A 152 12.21 -3.30 12.69
N ALA A 153 13.23 -2.46 12.55
CA ALA A 153 13.63 -1.53 13.60
C ALA A 153 12.45 -0.64 14.02
N ASN A 154 12.28 -0.44 15.33
CA ASN A 154 11.34 0.55 15.83
C ASN A 154 11.86 1.94 15.43
N PRO A 155 11.13 2.73 14.63
CA PRO A 155 11.60 4.05 14.19
C PRO A 155 11.46 5.13 15.27
N TYR A 156 11.17 4.75 16.52
CA TYR A 156 10.92 5.62 17.68
C TYR A 156 11.83 5.29 18.84
#